data_AF-A0AA88EKZ9-F1
#
_entry.id   AF-A0AA88EKZ9-F1
#
_cell.length_a   1.000
_cell.length_b   1.000
_cell.length_c   1.000
_cell.angle_alpha   90.00
_cell.angle_beta   90.00
_cell.angle_gamma   90.00
#
_symmetry.space_group_name_H-M   'P 1'
#
loop_
_entity.id
_entity.type
_entity.pdbx_description
1 polymer ?
#
loop_
_entity_poly.entity_id
_entity_poly.type
_entity_poly.pdbx_seq_one_letter_code
_entity_poly.pdbx_strand_id
1 'polypeptide(L)'
;MDKHIELSYCCFESFKVLARNYLDVESHHLFVEIERLLGETNMSPADVAENLMPKSDDEDADMCLKNLVEALEKAKEDAKKKAEEEAKWKAEEEAKLKAEEEEKTKAGKEEKVEKVGEENSAKENGKCTCNGTSANEEKENGSVAS
;
A
#
# COMPACT_ATOMS: atom_id res chain seq x y z
N MET A 1 -16.47 1.24 -7.03
CA MET A 1 -15.54 0.20 -6.54
C MET A 1 -14.31 0.30 -7.40
N ASP A 2 -13.42 1.19 -7.01
CA ASP A 2 -12.22 1.48 -7.77
C ASP A 2 -11.16 0.46 -7.37
N LYS A 3 -10.74 -0.35 -8.35
CA LYS A 3 -9.68 -1.33 -8.15
C LYS A 3 -8.36 -0.62 -8.42
N HIS A 4 -7.69 -0.20 -7.37
CA HIS A 4 -6.30 0.23 -7.46
C HIS A 4 -5.45 -0.98 -7.89
N ILE A 5 -4.90 -0.93 -9.10
CA ILE A 5 -3.96 -1.91 -9.61
C ILE A 5 -2.57 -1.30 -9.44
N GLU A 6 -1.76 -1.89 -8.57
CA GLU A 6 -0.34 -1.55 -8.46
C GLU A 6 0.41 -2.16 -9.64
N LEU A 7 1.04 -1.30 -10.45
CA LEU A 7 1.95 -1.72 -11.51
C LEU A 7 3.34 -1.95 -10.92
N SER A 8 4.06 -2.95 -11.43
CA SER A 8 5.45 -3.23 -11.04
C SER A 8 6.36 -2.04 -11.36
N TYR A 9 7.20 -1.65 -10.40
CA TYR A 9 8.20 -0.59 -10.59
C TYR A 9 9.42 -1.06 -11.39
N CYS A 10 10.17 -0.11 -11.95
CA CYS A 10 11.37 -0.38 -12.72
C CYS A 10 12.58 -0.59 -11.80
N CYS A 11 13.16 -1.80 -11.84
CA CYS A 11 14.43 -2.10 -11.17
C CYS A 11 15.63 -1.77 -12.08
N PHE A 12 16.83 -1.69 -11.51
CA PHE A 12 18.05 -1.43 -12.27
C PHE A 12 18.33 -2.47 -13.36
N GLU A 13 17.98 -3.74 -13.13
CA GLU A 13 18.06 -4.82 -14.13
C GLU A 13 17.15 -4.55 -15.33
N SER A 14 15.91 -4.10 -15.08
CA SER A 14 14.97 -3.70 -16.12
C SER A 14 15.50 -2.49 -16.89
N PHE A 15 16.01 -1.48 -16.20
CA PHE A 15 16.66 -0.32 -16.81
C PHE A 15 17.82 -0.72 -17.74
N LYS A 16 18.71 -1.65 -17.34
CA LYS A 16 19.82 -2.13 -18.20
C LYS A 16 19.32 -2.73 -19.51
N VAL A 17 18.19 -3.46 -19.48
CA VAL A 17 17.57 -4.02 -20.69
C VAL A 17 17.04 -2.90 -21.60
N LEU A 18 16.38 -1.88 -21.02
CA LEU A 18 15.87 -0.72 -21.77
C LEU A 18 17.02 0.11 -22.37
N ALA A 19 18.08 0.40 -21.61
CA ALA A 19 19.24 1.16 -22.08
C ALA A 19 19.97 0.47 -23.25
N ARG A 20 20.09 -0.86 -23.21
CA ARG A 20 20.61 -1.65 -24.34
C ARG A 20 19.65 -1.65 -25.53
N ASN A 21 18.34 -1.69 -25.30
CA ASN A 21 17.36 -1.79 -26.39
C ASN A 21 17.15 -0.47 -27.14
N TYR A 22 17.17 0.68 -26.45
CA TYR A 22 16.92 1.99 -27.06
C TYR A 22 18.19 2.77 -27.42
N LEU A 23 19.27 2.60 -26.68
CA LEU A 23 20.49 3.41 -26.81
C LEU A 23 21.75 2.60 -27.19
N ASP A 24 21.64 1.26 -27.23
CA ASP A 24 22.78 0.33 -27.43
C ASP A 24 23.93 0.53 -26.41
N VAL A 25 23.60 0.97 -25.18
CA VAL A 25 24.57 1.23 -24.10
C VAL A 25 24.50 0.15 -23.02
N GLU A 26 25.62 -0.57 -22.82
CA GLU A 26 25.76 -1.54 -21.73
C GLU A 26 26.29 -0.93 -20.41
N SER A 27 26.99 0.20 -20.48
CA SER A 27 27.62 0.85 -19.32
C SER A 27 27.76 2.36 -19.51
N HIS A 28 27.36 3.14 -18.52
CA HIS A 28 27.54 4.59 -18.52
C HIS A 28 27.87 5.12 -17.12
N HIS A 29 28.55 6.27 -17.01
CA HIS A 29 28.88 6.86 -15.73
C HIS A 29 27.63 7.23 -14.90
N LEU A 30 26.54 7.62 -15.57
CA LEU A 30 25.24 7.91 -14.95
C LEU A 30 24.50 6.67 -14.43
N PHE A 31 24.89 5.44 -14.81
CA PHE A 31 24.17 4.23 -14.36
C PHE A 31 24.22 4.06 -12.85
N VAL A 32 25.31 4.46 -12.19
CA VAL A 32 25.46 4.41 -10.72
C VAL A 32 24.43 5.32 -10.03
N GLU A 33 24.19 6.50 -10.61
CA GLU A 33 23.23 7.46 -10.07
C GLU A 33 21.78 7.05 -10.37
N ILE A 34 21.53 6.50 -11.56
CA ILE A 34 20.23 5.93 -11.94
C ILE A 34 19.88 4.71 -11.06
N GLU A 35 20.83 3.83 -10.76
CA GLU A 35 20.66 2.71 -9.82
C GLU A 35 20.26 3.21 -8.43
N ARG A 36 20.97 4.22 -7.91
CA ARG A 36 20.67 4.84 -6.62
C ARG A 36 19.27 5.48 -6.60
N LEU A 37 18.91 6.21 -7.65
CA LEU A 37 17.63 6.91 -7.76
C LEU A 37 16.43 5.96 -7.95
N LEU A 38 16.58 4.89 -8.75
CA LEU A 38 15.56 3.84 -8.90
C LEU A 38 15.34 3.05 -7.60
N GLY A 39 16.38 2.89 -6.77
CA GLY A 39 16.25 2.30 -5.43
C GLY A 39 15.50 3.20 -4.42
N GLU A 40 15.36 4.49 -4.71
CA GLU A 40 14.69 5.48 -3.86
C GLU A 40 13.31 5.91 -4.40
N THR A 41 12.97 5.57 -5.65
CA THR A 41 11.85 6.14 -6.40
C THR A 41 11.03 5.10 -7.14
N ASN A 42 9.72 5.08 -6.88
CA ASN A 42 8.75 4.21 -7.53
C ASN A 42 8.33 4.76 -8.90
N MET A 43 9.12 4.50 -9.94
CA MET A 43 8.81 4.83 -11.35
C MET A 43 8.47 3.56 -12.15
N SER A 44 7.53 3.60 -13.11
CA SER A 44 7.19 2.42 -13.91
C SER A 44 8.19 2.18 -15.06
N PRO A 45 8.33 0.93 -15.56
CA PRO A 45 9.17 0.66 -16.73
C PRO A 45 8.78 1.45 -17.98
N ALA A 46 7.50 1.84 -18.12
CA ALA A 46 7.02 2.65 -19.24
C ALA A 46 7.52 4.10 -19.13
N ASP A 47 7.44 4.71 -17.95
CA ASP A 47 7.95 6.07 -17.72
C ASP A 47 9.48 6.14 -17.90
N VAL A 48 10.20 5.10 -17.46
CA VAL A 48 11.65 4.97 -17.70
C VAL A 48 11.95 4.86 -19.20
N ALA A 49 11.19 4.03 -19.94
CA ALA A 49 11.36 3.89 -21.38
C ALA A 49 11.05 5.19 -22.15
N GLU A 50 10.06 5.98 -21.73
CA GLU A 50 9.74 7.29 -22.33
C GLU A 50 10.93 8.26 -22.26
N ASN A 51 11.68 8.25 -21.16
CA ASN A 51 12.87 9.10 -21.00
C ASN A 51 14.10 8.56 -21.74
N LEU A 52 14.16 7.25 -22.01
CA LEU A 52 15.26 6.61 -22.74
C LEU A 52 15.07 6.56 -24.26
N MET A 53 13.87 6.81 -24.78
CA MET A 53 13.63 6.88 -26.22
C MET A 53 14.11 8.25 -26.78
N PRO A 54 15.08 8.26 -27.71
CA PRO A 54 15.49 9.49 -28.38
C PRO A 54 14.31 10.16 -29.11
N LYS A 55 14.17 11.48 -28.95
CA LYS A 55 13.06 12.25 -29.53
C LYS A 55 13.32 12.73 -30.96
N SER A 56 14.59 12.70 -31.38
CA SER A 56 15.09 13.05 -32.71
C SER A 56 16.46 12.41 -32.94
N ASP A 57 16.90 12.31 -34.19
CA ASP A 57 18.17 11.68 -34.56
C ASP A 57 19.42 12.41 -34.01
N ASP A 58 19.27 13.67 -33.57
CA ASP A 58 20.32 14.48 -32.94
C ASP A 58 20.49 14.22 -31.42
N GLU A 59 19.57 13.48 -30.78
CA GLU A 59 19.61 13.20 -29.34
C GLU A 59 20.52 11.99 -29.05
N ASP A 60 21.59 12.20 -28.29
CA ASP A 60 22.53 11.14 -27.92
C ASP A 60 22.13 10.40 -26.64
N ALA A 61 22.75 9.25 -26.41
CA ALA A 61 22.51 8.44 -25.21
C ALA A 61 22.82 9.19 -23.91
N ASP A 62 23.80 10.09 -23.94
CA ASP A 62 24.20 10.94 -22.83
C ASP A 62 23.06 11.91 -22.44
N MET A 63 22.37 12.50 -23.42
CA MET A 63 21.21 13.38 -23.21
C MET A 63 19.97 12.60 -22.73
N CYS A 64 19.68 11.44 -23.32
CA CYS A 64 18.59 10.56 -22.86
C CYS A 64 18.77 10.10 -21.41
N LEU A 65 19.99 9.75 -21.01
CA LEU A 65 20.29 9.35 -19.63
C LEU A 65 20.21 10.52 -18.63
N LYS A 66 20.57 11.75 -19.03
CA LYS A 66 20.37 12.96 -18.21
C LYS A 66 18.89 13.26 -17.99
N ASN A 67 18.09 13.20 -19.05
CA ASN A 67 16.63 13.37 -18.98
C ASN A 67 16.00 12.39 -17.96
N LEU A 68 16.43 11.12 -17.96
CA LEU A 68 15.98 10.12 -16.98
C LEU A 68 16.40 10.47 -15.53
N VAL A 69 17.62 10.96 -15.32
CA VAL A 69 18.08 11.39 -13.98
C VAL A 69 17.20 12.54 -13.46
N GLU A 70 16.97 13.58 -14.26
CA GLU A 70 16.10 14.71 -13.88
C GLU A 70 14.65 14.25 -13.57
N ALA A 71 14.12 13.32 -14.37
CA ALA A 71 12.78 12.76 -14.15
C ALA A 71 12.70 11.96 -12.83
N LEU A 72 13.74 11.19 -12.49
CA LEU A 72 13.82 10.43 -11.24
C LEU A 72 13.98 11.34 -10.01
N GLU A 73 14.83 12.37 -10.07
CA GLU A 73 14.98 13.36 -8.99
C GLU A 73 13.65 14.07 -8.69
N LYS A 74 12.93 14.49 -9.75
CA LYS A 74 11.61 15.11 -9.61
C LYS A 74 10.58 14.15 -9.01
N ALA A 75 10.54 12.90 -9.49
CA ALA A 75 9.62 11.89 -8.96
C ALA A 75 9.89 11.58 -7.48
N LYS A 76 11.16 11.59 -7.04
CA LYS A 76 11.54 11.49 -5.62
C LYS A 76 11.02 12.67 -4.79
N GLU A 77 11.15 13.89 -5.28
CA GLU A 77 10.66 15.09 -4.59
C GLU A 77 9.12 15.07 -4.45
N ASP A 78 8.42 14.72 -5.53
CA ASP A 78 6.96 14.63 -5.55
C ASP A 78 6.43 13.49 -4.66
N ALA A 79 7.13 12.35 -4.59
CA ALA A 79 6.80 11.27 -3.66
C ALA A 79 6.91 11.73 -2.19
N LYS A 80 7.98 12.48 -1.84
CA LYS A 80 8.17 13.04 -0.50
C LYS A 80 7.04 14.02 -0.12
N LYS A 81 6.64 14.91 -1.03
CA LYS A 81 5.53 15.85 -0.81
C LYS A 81 4.20 15.13 -0.61
N LYS A 82 3.90 14.12 -1.44
CA LYS A 82 2.66 13.31 -1.33
C LYS A 82 2.57 12.60 0.02
N ALA A 83 3.68 12.02 0.50
CA ALA A 83 3.73 11.36 1.81
C ALA A 83 3.45 12.32 2.99
N GLU A 84 3.94 13.57 2.92
CA GLU A 84 3.67 14.57 3.96
C GLU A 84 2.20 15.01 3.97
N GLU A 85 1.63 15.28 2.79
CA GLU A 85 0.22 15.69 2.67
C GLU A 85 -0.76 14.56 3.03
N GLU A 86 -0.47 13.31 2.65
CA GLU A 86 -1.28 12.15 3.04
C GLU A 86 -1.26 11.93 4.56
N ALA A 87 -0.11 12.14 5.21
CA ALA A 87 0.01 12.05 6.66
C ALA A 87 -0.80 13.14 7.38
N LYS A 88 -0.80 14.39 6.87
CA LYS A 88 -1.66 15.47 7.40
C LYS A 88 -3.14 15.17 7.23
N TRP A 89 -3.55 14.72 6.04
CA TRP A 89 -4.96 14.37 5.77
C TRP A 89 -5.46 13.28 6.71
N LYS A 90 -4.71 12.17 6.85
CA LYS A 90 -5.08 11.07 7.74
C LYS A 90 -5.18 11.51 9.20
N ALA A 91 -4.27 12.37 9.66
CA ALA A 91 -4.32 12.92 11.02
C ALA A 91 -5.54 13.84 11.25
N GLU A 92 -5.93 14.65 10.27
CA GLU A 92 -7.13 15.51 10.38
C GLU A 92 -8.43 14.70 10.33
N GLU A 93 -8.51 13.66 9.48
CA GLU A 93 -9.68 12.79 9.42
C GLU A 93 -9.85 11.98 10.71
N GLU A 94 -8.78 11.38 11.23
CA GLU A 94 -8.81 10.63 12.49
C GLU A 94 -9.19 11.52 13.69
N ALA A 95 -8.76 12.80 13.69
CA ALA A 95 -9.15 13.76 14.71
C ALA A 95 -10.65 14.13 14.65
N LYS A 96 -11.21 14.32 13.45
CA LYS A 96 -12.64 14.60 13.26
C LYS A 96 -13.52 13.42 13.66
N LEU A 97 -13.14 12.21 13.25
CA LEU A 97 -13.87 10.98 13.61
C LEU A 97 -13.93 10.78 15.13
N LYS A 98 -12.82 10.97 15.85
CA LYS A 98 -12.78 10.88 17.32
C LYS A 98 -13.63 11.95 18.01
N ALA A 99 -13.64 13.18 17.49
CA ALA A 99 -14.47 14.24 18.05
C ALA A 99 -15.97 13.95 17.91
N GLU A 100 -16.41 13.44 16.75
CA GLU A 100 -17.82 13.12 16.50
C GLU A 100 -18.32 11.90 17.30
N GLU A 101 -17.43 10.95 17.60
CA GLU A 101 -17.74 9.79 18.47
C GLU A 101 -17.82 10.19 19.96
N GLU A 102 -16.96 11.11 20.42
CA GLU A 102 -17.04 11.67 21.78
C GLU A 102 -18.31 12.51 22.02
N GLU A 103 -18.89 13.12 20.99
CA GLU A 103 -20.16 13.84 21.10
C GLU A 103 -21.34 12.86 21.25
N LYS A 104 -21.40 11.83 20.39
CA LYS A 104 -22.48 10.81 20.40
C LYS A 104 -22.50 9.97 21.67
N THR A 105 -21.36 9.71 22.29
CA THR A 105 -21.27 8.96 23.56
C THR A 105 -21.73 9.77 24.79
N LYS A 106 -21.80 11.11 24.70
CA LYS A 106 -22.26 11.97 25.81
C LYS A 106 -23.78 12.11 25.85
N ALA A 107 -24.46 12.05 24.70
CA ALA A 107 -25.93 12.10 24.62
C ALA A 107 -26.65 10.85 25.18
N GLY A 108 -25.96 9.71 25.28
CA GLY A 108 -26.57 8.43 25.70
C GLY A 108 -26.72 8.20 27.22
N LYS A 109 -26.38 9.18 28.06
CA LYS A 109 -26.19 8.94 29.52
C LYS A 109 -27.29 9.49 30.43
N GLU A 110 -28.29 10.19 29.90
CA GLU A 110 -29.34 10.84 30.71
C GLU A 110 -30.62 9.99 30.88
N GLU A 111 -30.89 9.01 30.01
CA GLU A 111 -32.07 8.13 30.12
C GLU A 111 -31.81 6.83 30.92
N LYS A 112 -31.25 6.94 32.14
CA LYS A 112 -31.25 5.81 33.10
C LYS A 112 -31.25 6.20 34.58
N VAL A 113 -32.05 7.20 34.95
CA VAL A 113 -32.40 7.48 36.35
C VAL A 113 -33.90 7.60 36.52
N GLU A 114 -34.62 6.48 36.39
CA GLU A 114 -35.81 6.16 37.22
C GLU A 114 -36.37 4.75 36.91
N LYS A 115 -36.07 3.80 37.81
CA LYS A 115 -37.02 2.82 38.41
C LYS A 115 -36.26 1.73 39.16
N VAL A 116 -36.34 1.83 40.49
CA VAL A 116 -36.04 0.75 41.45
C VAL A 116 -37.37 0.37 42.10
N GLY A 117 -37.56 -0.92 42.44
CA GLY A 117 -38.80 -1.47 43.00
C GLY A 117 -39.47 -2.43 42.00
N GLU A 118 -39.16 -3.72 41.96
CA GLU A 118 -39.35 -4.77 42.98
C GLU A 118 -40.80 -5.27 43.07
N GLU A 119 -41.05 -6.46 42.51
CA GLU A 119 -41.99 -7.44 43.07
C GLU A 119 -41.60 -8.86 42.64
N ASN A 120 -42.12 -9.89 43.34
CA ASN A 120 -41.34 -11.09 43.68
C ASN A 120 -41.94 -12.42 43.18
N SER A 121 -41.10 -13.48 43.16
CA SER A 121 -41.48 -14.90 43.29
C SER A 121 -42.38 -15.60 42.24
N ALA A 122 -41.84 -16.60 41.51
CA ALA A 122 -42.09 -18.04 41.79
C ALA A 122 -41.51 -19.04 40.75
N LYS A 123 -41.16 -20.23 41.27
CA LYS A 123 -40.99 -21.61 40.72
C LYS A 123 -41.66 -21.91 39.34
N GLU A 124 -41.27 -22.92 38.53
CA GLU A 124 -40.73 -24.26 38.86
C GLU A 124 -40.11 -25.04 37.64
N ASN A 125 -39.11 -25.91 37.92
CA ASN A 125 -38.72 -27.19 37.28
C ASN A 125 -38.69 -27.47 35.74
N GLY A 126 -37.54 -27.97 35.28
CA GLY A 126 -37.38 -28.98 34.20
C GLY A 126 -36.84 -28.45 32.84
N LYS A 127 -36.06 -29.20 32.03
CA LYS A 127 -35.47 -30.57 32.15
C LYS A 127 -34.47 -30.81 30.98
N CYS A 128 -33.40 -31.62 31.21
CA CYS A 128 -32.50 -32.27 30.22
C CYS A 128 -31.64 -31.35 29.29
N THR A 129 -30.31 -31.50 29.15
CA THR A 129 -29.47 -32.61 28.60
C THR A 129 -29.83 -32.96 27.13
N CYS A 130 -28.92 -33.14 26.17
CA CYS A 130 -27.49 -33.51 26.21
C CYS A 130 -26.71 -33.21 24.89
N ASN A 131 -25.41 -32.93 25.04
CA ASN A 131 -24.20 -33.52 24.40
C ASN A 131 -23.98 -33.63 22.87
N GLY A 132 -22.67 -33.59 22.51
CA GLY A 132 -22.08 -33.87 21.18
C GLY A 132 -21.38 -32.60 20.64
N THR A 133 -20.06 -32.39 20.69
CA THR A 133 -18.85 -33.26 20.70
C THR A 133 -18.59 -34.03 19.41
N SER A 134 -17.74 -33.44 18.55
CA SER A 134 -16.63 -34.04 17.77
C SER A 134 -16.07 -32.89 16.91
N ALA A 135 -14.80 -32.46 16.94
CA ALA A 135 -13.54 -33.18 17.00
C ALA A 135 -13.39 -34.19 15.85
N ASN A 136 -12.72 -33.76 14.77
CA ASN A 136 -11.62 -34.56 14.26
C ASN A 136 -10.54 -33.69 13.59
N GLU A 137 -9.33 -34.23 13.59
CA GLU A 137 -8.05 -33.60 13.26
C GLU A 137 -7.39 -34.42 12.12
N GLU A 138 -6.15 -34.09 11.70
CA GLU A 138 -5.29 -34.94 10.82
C GLU A 138 -5.77 -35.09 9.33
N LYS A 139 -5.01 -35.46 8.27
CA LYS A 139 -3.58 -35.73 7.92
C LYS A 139 -3.49 -35.92 6.37
N GLU A 140 -2.36 -35.91 5.62
CA GLU A 140 -0.94 -35.51 5.81
C GLU A 140 -0.23 -35.34 4.42
N ASN A 141 0.90 -34.61 4.37
CA ASN A 141 2.17 -34.81 3.61
C ASN A 141 2.29 -35.38 2.15
N GLY A 142 3.41 -34.99 1.50
CA GLY A 142 4.06 -35.67 0.35
C GLY A 142 4.02 -34.86 -0.96
N SER A 143 5.04 -34.15 -1.44
CA SER A 143 6.45 -34.51 -1.71
C SER A 143 6.65 -35.64 -2.72
N VAL A 144 7.11 -35.28 -3.93
CA VAL A 144 7.99 -36.08 -4.81
C VAL A 144 8.76 -35.15 -5.74
N ALA A 145 10.05 -35.45 -5.94
CA ALA A 145 10.91 -34.83 -6.92
C ALA A 145 11.04 -35.73 -8.17
N SER A 146 11.40 -35.14 -9.32
CA SER A 146 12.02 -35.80 -10.48
C SER A 146 12.74 -34.74 -11.32
#